data_AF-A0A0S8KS74-F1
#
_entry.id   AF-A0A0S8KS74-F1
#
_cell.length_a   1.000
_cell.length_b   1.000
_cell.length_c   1.000
_cell.angle_alpha   90.00
_cell.angle_beta   90.00
_cell.angle_gamma   90.00
#
_symmetry.space_group_name_H-M   'P 1'
#
loop_
_entity.id
_entity.type
_entity.pdbx_description
1 polymer ?
#
loop_
_entity_poly.entity_id
_entity_poly.type
_entity_poly.pdbx_seq_one_letter_code
_entity_poly.pdbx_strand_id
1 'polypeptide(L)'
;MNLISDFAGEKAPKQHREQKLSRHTYRSSYSKISPTVHRITRRAFLGRTAGMLAAPWIGLAAAKANVATQSTQRQRIEAAAPNKAFVSPRKHRKLLIFDLNVGYGGHGSIPTANQAFTLMGEKTGAFETVITKDPSVFKPRNLRKFDAVFFNNTVGNLFDDPELRQSLLEFVYGGGGLLGVHGTSVAFTRWPGAHETWPEFGIMLGARGASHRDSDEHVFIKLDEPTHPINHPFNGKDFDYRDEFFRFHEPYSRNRVRVLLSIDTEKTDFKGQQRGNCIRQDNDYALAWVRRYGRGRVFYCTIAHNPYVFWEPKMLQFYLAAAQFALGDLPAPTIPSAKLTPAIRAQEKLGWRLGIEAYTFHKYTMFEAIDKTAQLGLPYMGGLSFQKVSKEIPKNLDTNLTDDELKQIRLKLDAAGVRLLTYYIHLIPGDEAGCRKVFEFGRKIGIETFMSEPIPEALDTIEKFCDDYDINVAIHNHDKKGSPQYWHPEGILKVCQGRSKRIGACGDLGYWMRSGIDPIRAINTLKDRLITVQMHDLHELSPEGHDVPWGTGAGKTEQFIKEIHRLGIRPTMFGLEYSYDWFDSMPEIAKCVEFFNKVSMEIAQKDKT
;
A
#
# COMPACT_ATOMS: atom_id res chain seq x y z
N MET A 1 54.73 46.29 0.11
CA MET A 1 56.02 45.72 -0.34
C MET A 1 55.94 44.22 -0.07
N ASN A 2 55.54 43.42 -1.07
CA ASN A 2 56.39 42.71 -2.06
C ASN A 2 57.14 41.53 -1.39
N LEU A 3 57.24 40.30 -1.89
CA LEU A 3 56.91 39.57 -3.13
C LEU A 3 57.14 38.05 -2.80
N ILE A 4 56.30 37.10 -3.22
CA ILE A 4 56.48 36.11 -4.31
C ILE A 4 57.70 35.15 -4.23
N SER A 5 57.43 33.83 -4.26
CA SER A 5 58.06 32.78 -5.11
C SER A 5 57.20 31.50 -4.99
N ASP A 6 56.46 31.07 -6.02
CA ASP A 6 56.82 30.30 -7.24
C ASP A 6 57.50 28.95 -7.00
N PHE A 7 56.75 27.86 -7.29
CA PHE A 7 57.28 26.62 -7.85
C PHE A 7 56.24 25.98 -8.78
N ALA A 8 56.69 25.67 -10.01
CA ALA A 8 55.93 25.07 -11.10
C ALA A 8 56.47 23.66 -11.43
N GLY A 9 55.64 22.85 -12.12
CA GLY A 9 55.98 21.58 -12.78
C GLY A 9 55.34 20.35 -12.09
N GLU A 10 54.67 19.40 -12.73
CA GLU A 10 54.54 19.00 -14.14
C GLU A 10 53.19 18.29 -14.37
N LYS A 11 52.63 18.43 -15.57
CA LYS A 11 51.41 17.72 -16.03
C LYS A 11 51.81 16.45 -16.78
N ALA A 12 51.20 15.31 -16.42
CA ALA A 12 51.20 14.08 -17.22
C ALA A 12 49.93 13.96 -18.10
N PRO A 13 50.00 13.36 -19.30
CA PRO A 13 48.96 13.48 -20.33
C PRO A 13 47.84 12.43 -20.21
N LYS A 14 46.59 12.87 -20.46
CA LYS A 14 45.42 12.00 -20.69
C LYS A 14 45.44 11.48 -22.13
N GLN A 15 45.62 10.17 -22.32
CA GLN A 15 45.33 9.50 -23.58
C GLN A 15 43.81 9.30 -23.72
N HIS A 16 43.19 10.08 -24.62
CA HIS A 16 41.89 9.76 -25.19
C HIS A 16 42.08 8.64 -26.23
N ARG A 17 41.44 7.49 -26.00
CA ARG A 17 41.32 6.43 -27.00
C ARG A 17 39.96 6.56 -27.68
N GLU A 18 39.98 7.11 -28.89
CA GLU A 18 38.85 7.09 -29.82
C GLU A 18 38.55 5.63 -30.21
N GLN A 19 37.33 5.17 -29.94
CA GLN A 19 36.78 3.98 -30.59
C GLN A 19 35.87 4.40 -31.73
N LYS A 20 36.37 4.15 -32.95
CA LYS A 20 35.66 4.28 -34.23
C LYS A 20 34.32 3.55 -34.20
N LEU A 21 33.23 4.29 -34.37
CA LEU A 21 31.95 3.74 -34.83
C LEU A 21 32.12 3.19 -36.25
N SER A 22 32.02 1.86 -36.41
CA SER A 22 31.81 1.27 -37.73
C SER A 22 30.35 1.49 -38.14
N ARG A 23 30.13 2.28 -39.20
CA ARG A 23 28.85 2.41 -39.89
C ARG A 23 28.57 1.11 -40.63
N HIS A 24 27.66 0.29 -40.13
CA HIS A 24 27.03 -0.76 -40.93
C HIS A 24 25.88 -0.15 -41.72
N THR A 25 26.09 -0.02 -43.01
CA THR A 25 25.10 0.34 -44.02
C THR A 25 24.13 -0.83 -44.23
N TYR A 26 22.90 -0.70 -43.72
CA TYR A 26 21.80 -1.58 -44.16
C TYR A 26 21.30 -1.09 -45.52
N ARG A 27 21.70 -1.81 -46.57
CA ARG A 27 21.24 -1.60 -47.93
C ARG A 27 19.80 -2.12 -48.03
N SER A 28 18.86 -1.20 -48.26
CA SER A 28 17.49 -1.52 -48.65
C SER A 28 17.49 -2.20 -50.02
N SER A 29 17.01 -3.44 -50.07
CA SER A 29 16.64 -4.11 -51.31
C SER A 29 15.13 -4.31 -51.34
N TYR A 30 14.46 -3.37 -52.00
CA TYR A 30 13.10 -3.54 -52.50
C TYR A 30 13.11 -4.67 -53.55
N SER A 31 12.47 -5.81 -53.25
CA SER A 31 12.09 -6.79 -54.27
C SER A 31 10.61 -6.61 -54.63
N LYS A 32 10.38 -6.36 -55.90
CA LYS A 32 9.09 -6.11 -56.57
C LYS A 32 8.10 -7.24 -56.32
N ILE A 33 6.90 -6.86 -55.91
CA ILE A 33 5.69 -7.67 -55.95
C ILE A 33 5.20 -7.69 -57.41
N SER A 34 4.92 -8.87 -57.94
CA SER A 34 4.03 -9.05 -59.09
C SER A 34 3.07 -10.20 -58.83
N PRO A 35 1.79 -10.07 -59.25
CA PRO A 35 0.72 -10.93 -58.78
C PRO A 35 0.61 -12.18 -59.64
N THR A 36 0.52 -13.35 -59.03
CA THR A 36 0.08 -14.56 -59.72
C THR A 36 -1.31 -14.92 -59.24
N VAL A 37 -2.30 -14.57 -60.06
CA VAL A 37 -3.68 -15.03 -59.96
C VAL A 37 -3.69 -16.53 -60.25
N HIS A 38 -4.17 -17.35 -59.31
CA HIS A 38 -4.56 -18.73 -59.59
C HIS A 38 -6.06 -18.91 -59.36
N ARG A 39 -6.73 -19.14 -60.48
CA ARG A 39 -8.14 -19.52 -60.61
C ARG A 39 -8.40 -20.80 -59.82
N ILE A 40 -9.38 -20.76 -58.94
CA ILE A 40 -10.01 -21.95 -58.36
C ILE A 40 -11.01 -22.48 -59.41
N THR A 41 -10.80 -23.70 -59.91
CA THR A 41 -11.78 -24.40 -60.74
C THR A 41 -12.43 -25.54 -59.96
N ARG A 42 -13.76 -25.59 -60.08
CA ARG A 42 -14.66 -26.64 -59.56
C ARG A 42 -14.36 -27.98 -60.24
N ARG A 43 -13.58 -28.87 -59.61
CA ARG A 43 -13.67 -30.34 -59.72
C ARG A 43 -12.53 -31.03 -58.95
N ALA A 44 -12.80 -31.38 -57.71
CA ALA A 44 -12.20 -32.53 -57.00
C ALA A 44 -13.00 -32.75 -55.71
N PHE A 45 -14.29 -33.04 -55.89
CA PHE A 45 -15.18 -33.56 -54.85
C PHE A 45 -15.35 -35.05 -55.18
N LEU A 46 -15.22 -35.90 -54.15
CA LEU A 46 -15.39 -37.37 -54.12
C LEU A 46 -14.15 -38.22 -54.42
N GLY A 47 -13.67 -38.91 -53.37
CA GLY A 47 -12.82 -40.09 -53.53
C GLY A 47 -11.84 -40.33 -52.37
N ARG A 48 -12.34 -40.76 -51.20
CA ARG A 48 -11.71 -41.74 -50.28
C ARG A 48 -12.47 -41.83 -48.95
N THR A 49 -13.55 -42.60 -48.94
CA THR A 49 -14.13 -43.22 -47.74
C THR A 49 -13.65 -44.66 -47.68
N ALA A 50 -12.60 -44.92 -46.88
CA ALA A 50 -12.33 -46.23 -46.28
C ALA A 50 -11.27 -46.07 -45.19
N GLY A 51 -11.66 -46.37 -43.94
CA GLY A 51 -10.73 -46.74 -42.88
C GLY A 51 -10.27 -45.63 -41.92
N MET A 52 -11.10 -45.32 -40.92
CA MET A 52 -10.74 -45.39 -39.48
C MET A 52 -11.94 -44.90 -38.65
N LEU A 53 -12.77 -45.84 -38.21
CA LEU A 53 -13.57 -45.67 -37.01
C LEU A 53 -12.61 -45.67 -35.81
N ALA A 54 -11.88 -44.57 -35.61
CA ALA A 54 -11.20 -44.28 -34.36
C ALA A 54 -12.24 -43.62 -33.43
N ALA A 55 -12.86 -44.51 -32.68
CA ALA A 55 -13.81 -44.34 -31.59
C ALA A 55 -14.00 -42.92 -30.98
N PRO A 56 -15.27 -42.52 -30.67
CA PRO A 56 -15.56 -41.39 -29.76
C PRO A 56 -15.04 -41.61 -28.32
N TRP A 57 -14.35 -42.73 -28.08
CA TRP A 57 -13.84 -43.15 -26.78
C TRP A 57 -12.56 -42.42 -26.37
N ILE A 58 -11.74 -41.89 -27.29
CA ILE A 58 -10.51 -41.16 -26.94
C ILE A 58 -10.84 -39.77 -26.36
N GLY A 59 -11.81 -39.06 -26.95
CA GLY A 59 -12.31 -37.79 -26.42
C GLY A 59 -13.06 -37.95 -25.09
N LEU A 60 -13.82 -39.05 -24.95
CA LEU A 60 -14.55 -39.35 -23.71
C LEU A 60 -13.61 -39.80 -22.58
N ALA A 61 -12.54 -40.55 -22.88
CA ALA A 61 -11.53 -40.96 -21.90
C ALA A 61 -10.68 -39.78 -21.42
N ALA A 62 -10.25 -38.88 -22.33
CA ALA A 62 -9.55 -37.66 -21.97
C ALA A 62 -10.45 -36.72 -21.15
N ALA A 63 -11.73 -36.56 -21.53
CA ALA A 63 -12.70 -35.79 -20.75
C ALA A 63 -12.96 -36.41 -19.37
N LYS A 64 -13.14 -37.74 -19.27
CA LYS A 64 -13.32 -38.46 -18.00
C LYS A 64 -12.08 -38.40 -17.12
N ALA A 65 -10.89 -38.51 -17.69
CA ALA A 65 -9.63 -38.35 -16.96
C ALA A 65 -9.48 -36.92 -16.42
N ASN A 66 -9.84 -35.91 -17.22
CA ASN A 66 -9.78 -34.51 -16.80
C ASN A 66 -10.83 -34.18 -15.72
N VAL A 67 -12.02 -34.79 -15.78
CA VAL A 67 -13.03 -34.70 -14.72
C VAL A 67 -12.56 -35.42 -13.44
N ALA A 68 -11.92 -36.59 -13.57
CA ALA A 68 -11.36 -37.32 -12.43
C ALA A 68 -10.20 -36.56 -11.76
N THR A 69 -9.29 -35.95 -12.52
CA THR A 69 -8.21 -35.13 -11.97
C THR A 69 -8.75 -33.86 -11.31
N GLN A 70 -9.73 -33.18 -11.89
CA GLN A 70 -10.39 -32.03 -11.26
C GLN A 70 -11.15 -32.42 -9.98
N SER A 71 -11.83 -33.57 -9.97
CA SER A 71 -12.53 -34.06 -8.78
C SER A 71 -11.58 -34.42 -7.63
N THR A 72 -10.41 -34.97 -7.94
CA THR A 72 -9.39 -35.31 -6.93
C THR A 72 -8.66 -34.07 -6.40
N GLN A 73 -8.39 -33.07 -7.25
CA GLN A 73 -7.85 -31.77 -6.81
C GLN A 73 -8.82 -31.05 -5.89
N ARG A 74 -10.09 -30.93 -6.28
CA ARG A 74 -11.13 -30.31 -5.46
C ARG A 74 -11.21 -30.94 -4.06
N GLN A 75 -11.23 -32.27 -3.97
CA GLN A 75 -11.27 -32.98 -2.68
C GLN A 75 -10.05 -32.66 -1.79
N ARG A 76 -8.84 -32.57 -2.38
CA ARG A 76 -7.64 -32.18 -1.64
C ARG A 76 -7.74 -30.75 -1.12
N ILE A 77 -8.23 -29.83 -1.96
CA ILE A 77 -8.48 -28.44 -1.56
C ILE A 77 -9.50 -28.39 -0.41
N GLU A 78 -10.64 -29.05 -0.54
CA GLU A 78 -11.69 -29.05 0.49
C GLU A 78 -11.19 -29.65 1.82
N ALA A 79 -10.37 -30.69 1.77
CA ALA A 79 -9.75 -31.29 2.94
C ALA A 79 -8.73 -30.36 3.60
N ALA A 80 -7.94 -29.64 2.81
CA ALA A 80 -6.88 -28.75 3.31
C ALA A 80 -7.38 -27.35 3.71
N ALA A 81 -8.48 -26.87 3.11
CA ALA A 81 -8.99 -25.53 3.32
C ALA A 81 -9.42 -25.31 4.78
N PRO A 82 -9.13 -24.14 5.37
CA PRO A 82 -9.57 -23.81 6.72
C PRO A 82 -11.09 -23.92 6.89
N ASN A 83 -11.54 -24.36 8.06
CA ASN A 83 -12.98 -24.45 8.37
C ASN A 83 -13.58 -23.12 8.83
N LYS A 84 -12.74 -22.15 9.25
CA LYS A 84 -13.15 -20.84 9.75
C LYS A 84 -12.16 -19.77 9.31
N ALA A 85 -12.65 -18.55 9.17
CA ALA A 85 -11.83 -17.36 8.98
C ALA A 85 -10.98 -17.07 10.23
N PHE A 86 -9.83 -16.38 10.08
CA PHE A 86 -9.03 -15.94 11.23
C PHE A 86 -9.75 -14.86 12.03
N VAL A 87 -10.47 -13.99 11.33
CA VAL A 87 -11.33 -12.95 11.91
C VAL A 87 -12.68 -12.96 11.22
N SER A 88 -13.73 -12.56 11.93
CA SER A 88 -15.04 -12.38 11.28
C SER A 88 -14.99 -11.20 10.31
N PRO A 89 -15.50 -11.33 9.08
CA PRO A 89 -15.59 -10.20 8.16
C PRO A 89 -16.43 -9.07 8.76
N ARG A 90 -15.99 -7.82 8.60
CA ARG A 90 -16.71 -6.64 9.14
C ARG A 90 -17.97 -6.32 8.36
N LYS A 91 -18.04 -6.80 7.12
CA LYS A 91 -19.16 -6.71 6.19
C LYS A 91 -19.04 -7.85 5.20
N HIS A 92 -20.06 -8.06 4.38
CA HIS A 92 -19.95 -8.97 3.24
C HIS A 92 -18.81 -8.52 2.31
N ARG A 93 -17.89 -9.44 1.99
CA ARG A 93 -16.69 -9.15 1.18
C ARG A 93 -16.78 -9.76 -0.21
N LYS A 94 -16.37 -9.01 -1.23
CA LYS A 94 -16.23 -9.51 -2.61
C LYS A 94 -14.79 -9.38 -3.11
N LEU A 95 -14.20 -10.51 -3.48
CA LEU A 95 -12.87 -10.62 -4.05
C LEU A 95 -12.96 -10.85 -5.57
N LEU A 96 -12.44 -9.91 -6.37
CA LEU A 96 -12.28 -10.11 -7.80
C LEU A 96 -11.01 -10.92 -8.06
N ILE A 97 -11.13 -12.11 -8.66
CA ILE A 97 -9.99 -12.87 -9.16
C ILE A 97 -9.84 -12.59 -10.65
N PHE A 98 -8.72 -11.99 -11.02
CA PHE A 98 -8.37 -11.69 -12.40
C PHE A 98 -7.20 -12.56 -12.85
N ASP A 99 -7.42 -13.41 -13.85
CA ASP A 99 -6.48 -14.46 -14.27
C ASP A 99 -6.13 -14.42 -15.76
N LEU A 100 -6.26 -13.24 -16.39
CA LEU A 100 -5.83 -13.01 -17.77
C LEU A 100 -4.31 -13.09 -17.90
N ASN A 101 -3.85 -13.71 -18.98
CA ASN A 101 -2.45 -13.73 -19.40
C ASN A 101 -2.37 -13.33 -20.88
N VAL A 102 -1.44 -12.44 -21.24
CA VAL A 102 -1.29 -11.90 -22.59
C VAL A 102 0.12 -12.16 -23.11
N GLY A 103 0.24 -12.87 -24.22
CA GLY A 103 1.54 -13.29 -24.78
C GLY A 103 2.22 -14.45 -24.02
N TYR A 104 1.60 -14.96 -22.95
CA TYR A 104 2.07 -16.09 -22.14
C TYR A 104 0.96 -17.13 -21.97
N GLY A 105 1.30 -18.42 -21.98
CA GLY A 105 0.33 -19.53 -21.93
C GLY A 105 -0.41 -19.69 -20.59
N GLY A 106 0.03 -18.99 -19.55
CA GLY A 106 -0.48 -19.10 -18.19
C GLY A 106 0.17 -20.26 -17.42
N HIS A 107 0.20 -20.12 -16.10
CA HIS A 107 0.71 -21.14 -15.19
C HIS A 107 -0.33 -22.24 -14.97
N GLY A 108 0.11 -23.49 -14.82
CA GLY A 108 -0.77 -24.64 -14.55
C GLY A 108 -1.51 -24.55 -13.21
N SER A 109 -1.02 -23.73 -12.28
CA SER A 109 -1.64 -23.47 -10.97
C SER A 109 -2.88 -22.58 -11.04
N ILE A 110 -3.09 -21.78 -12.10
CA ILE A 110 -4.17 -20.78 -12.17
C ILE A 110 -5.55 -21.38 -11.84
N PRO A 111 -6.00 -22.48 -12.48
CA PRO A 111 -7.32 -23.05 -12.20
C PRO A 111 -7.43 -23.58 -10.76
N THR A 112 -6.34 -24.14 -10.23
CA THR A 112 -6.29 -24.68 -8.86
C THR A 112 -6.39 -23.56 -7.83
N ALA A 113 -5.69 -22.46 -8.05
CA ALA A 113 -5.76 -21.26 -7.21
C ALA A 113 -7.16 -20.62 -7.24
N ASN A 114 -7.77 -20.48 -8.42
CA ASN A 114 -9.14 -19.98 -8.56
C ASN A 114 -10.13 -20.84 -7.72
N GLN A 115 -10.03 -22.16 -7.85
CA GLN A 115 -10.87 -23.10 -7.12
C GLN A 115 -10.60 -23.04 -5.61
N ALA A 116 -9.33 -22.99 -5.20
CA ALA A 116 -8.95 -22.92 -3.79
C ALA A 116 -9.45 -21.66 -3.10
N PHE A 117 -9.29 -20.48 -3.70
CA PHE A 117 -9.81 -19.23 -3.13
C PHE A 117 -11.34 -19.22 -3.06
N THR A 118 -12.01 -19.75 -4.09
CA THR A 118 -13.49 -19.86 -4.10
C THR A 118 -13.99 -20.73 -2.94
N LEU A 119 -13.50 -21.98 -2.85
CA LEU A 119 -13.90 -22.92 -1.81
C LEU A 119 -13.49 -22.45 -0.41
N MET A 120 -12.33 -21.80 -0.29
CA MET A 120 -11.88 -21.23 0.97
C MET A 120 -12.78 -20.08 1.43
N GLY A 121 -13.18 -19.19 0.53
CA GLY A 121 -14.15 -18.12 0.81
C GLY A 121 -15.51 -18.67 1.26
N GLU A 122 -16.04 -19.65 0.51
CA GLU A 122 -17.31 -20.34 0.81
C GLU A 122 -17.29 -21.06 2.16
N LYS A 123 -16.27 -21.89 2.38
CA LYS A 123 -16.15 -22.75 3.57
C LYS A 123 -15.97 -21.95 4.85
N THR A 124 -15.27 -20.82 4.78
CA THR A 124 -14.96 -19.98 5.94
C THR A 124 -15.98 -18.85 6.16
N GLY A 125 -16.78 -18.54 5.15
CA GLY A 125 -17.64 -17.35 5.10
C GLY A 125 -16.85 -16.03 5.00
N ALA A 126 -15.55 -16.07 4.68
CA ALA A 126 -14.70 -14.88 4.72
C ALA A 126 -14.98 -13.91 3.58
N PHE A 127 -15.29 -14.41 2.38
CA PHE A 127 -15.53 -13.62 1.18
C PHE A 127 -16.20 -14.43 0.07
N GLU A 128 -16.88 -13.74 -0.83
CA GLU A 128 -17.35 -14.24 -2.13
C GLU A 128 -16.31 -13.92 -3.21
N THR A 129 -16.14 -14.81 -4.19
CA THR A 129 -15.23 -14.59 -5.32
C THR A 129 -15.98 -14.39 -6.63
N VAL A 130 -15.46 -13.51 -7.49
CA VAL A 130 -15.84 -13.43 -8.91
C VAL A 130 -14.59 -13.61 -9.74
N ILE A 131 -14.59 -14.58 -10.65
CA ILE A 131 -13.44 -14.87 -11.52
C ILE A 131 -13.73 -14.34 -12.93
N THR A 132 -12.79 -13.61 -13.52
CA THR A 132 -12.92 -13.14 -14.90
C THR A 132 -11.57 -12.87 -15.57
N LYS A 133 -11.58 -12.93 -16.90
CA LYS A 133 -10.48 -12.50 -17.77
C LYS A 133 -10.80 -11.21 -18.53
N ASP A 134 -12.02 -10.72 -18.44
CA ASP A 134 -12.49 -9.53 -19.18
C ASP A 134 -12.03 -8.25 -18.47
N PRO A 135 -11.15 -7.43 -19.09
CA PRO A 135 -10.70 -6.16 -18.53
C PRO A 135 -11.82 -5.16 -18.25
N SER A 136 -13.01 -5.31 -18.85
CA SER A 136 -14.15 -4.41 -18.61
C SER A 136 -14.61 -4.37 -17.15
N VAL A 137 -14.21 -5.36 -16.34
CA VAL A 137 -14.43 -5.35 -14.88
C VAL A 137 -13.74 -4.19 -14.18
N PHE A 138 -12.64 -3.66 -14.74
CA PHE A 138 -11.88 -2.55 -14.16
C PHE A 138 -12.53 -1.18 -14.41
N LYS A 139 -13.61 -1.09 -15.19
CA LYS A 139 -14.39 0.17 -15.31
C LYS A 139 -14.87 0.60 -13.91
N PRO A 140 -14.84 1.91 -13.56
CA PRO A 140 -15.12 2.37 -12.19
C PRO A 140 -16.43 1.82 -11.60
N ARG A 141 -17.52 1.80 -12.37
CA ARG A 141 -18.83 1.30 -11.92
C ARG A 141 -18.85 -0.20 -11.57
N ASN A 142 -17.96 -0.97 -12.20
CA ASN A 142 -17.85 -2.42 -12.05
C ASN A 142 -16.89 -2.73 -10.92
N LEU A 143 -15.72 -2.09 -10.90
CA LEU A 143 -14.67 -2.34 -9.92
C LEU A 143 -15.10 -1.99 -8.49
N ARG A 144 -15.91 -0.93 -8.31
CA ARG A 144 -16.43 -0.52 -6.99
C ARG A 144 -17.31 -1.56 -6.27
N LYS A 145 -17.70 -2.64 -6.96
CA LYS A 145 -18.46 -3.75 -6.37
C LYS A 145 -17.58 -4.71 -5.54
N PHE A 146 -16.26 -4.56 -5.64
CA PHE A 146 -15.27 -5.42 -5.00
C PHE A 146 -14.56 -4.68 -3.87
N ASP A 147 -14.06 -5.43 -2.90
CA ASP A 147 -13.25 -4.92 -1.80
C ASP A 147 -11.74 -5.14 -2.05
N ALA A 148 -11.40 -6.12 -2.90
CA ALA A 148 -10.04 -6.38 -3.32
C ALA A 148 -9.99 -7.02 -4.72
N VAL A 149 -8.83 -6.88 -5.38
CA VAL A 149 -8.48 -7.56 -6.63
C VAL A 149 -7.34 -8.53 -6.37
N PHE A 150 -7.48 -9.78 -6.78
CA PHE A 150 -6.44 -10.79 -6.82
C PHE A 150 -6.01 -11.04 -8.26
N PHE A 151 -4.81 -10.57 -8.60
CA PHE A 151 -4.12 -10.98 -9.82
C PHE A 151 -3.52 -12.37 -9.60
N ASN A 152 -4.21 -13.38 -10.13
CA ASN A 152 -3.79 -14.76 -9.99
C ASN A 152 -2.83 -15.11 -11.14
N ASN A 153 -1.52 -15.10 -10.85
CA ASN A 153 -0.50 -15.58 -11.79
C ASN A 153 -0.56 -14.90 -13.16
N THR A 154 -0.91 -13.61 -13.21
CA THR A 154 -1.12 -12.87 -14.46
C THR A 154 0.19 -12.39 -15.05
N VAL A 155 0.45 -12.71 -16.32
CA VAL A 155 1.64 -12.31 -17.07
C VAL A 155 1.24 -11.50 -18.30
N GLY A 156 2.07 -10.52 -18.65
CA GLY A 156 1.91 -9.76 -19.88
C GLY A 156 1.08 -8.49 -19.71
N ASN A 157 0.81 -7.82 -20.82
CA ASN A 157 0.13 -6.54 -20.81
C ASN A 157 -1.38 -6.75 -20.83
N LEU A 158 -1.97 -6.78 -19.64
CA LEU A 158 -3.34 -7.24 -19.42
C LEU A 158 -4.39 -6.31 -20.03
N PHE A 159 -4.09 -5.00 -20.07
CA PHE A 159 -4.87 -3.99 -20.77
C PHE A 159 -4.08 -2.68 -20.90
N ASP A 160 -4.34 -1.95 -21.99
CA ASP A 160 -3.69 -0.66 -22.31
C ASP A 160 -4.60 0.56 -22.10
N ASP A 161 -5.88 0.34 -21.83
CA ASP A 161 -6.86 1.40 -21.64
C ASP A 161 -6.48 2.29 -20.43
N PRO A 162 -6.22 3.59 -20.63
CA PRO A 162 -5.85 4.51 -19.56
C PRO A 162 -6.91 4.66 -18.47
N GLU A 163 -8.21 4.59 -18.81
CA GLU A 163 -9.31 4.69 -17.85
C GLU A 163 -9.31 3.48 -16.90
N LEU A 164 -9.08 2.27 -17.43
CA LEU A 164 -9.00 1.05 -16.62
C LEU A 164 -7.78 1.09 -15.69
N ARG A 165 -6.63 1.55 -16.19
CA ARG A 165 -5.41 1.72 -15.39
C ARG A 165 -5.61 2.74 -14.26
N GLN A 166 -6.20 3.89 -14.59
CA GLN A 166 -6.52 4.92 -13.59
C GLN A 166 -7.52 4.39 -12.55
N SER A 167 -8.57 3.69 -12.98
CA SER A 167 -9.57 3.10 -12.08
C SER A 167 -8.96 2.09 -11.11
N LEU A 168 -8.07 1.20 -11.58
CA LEU A 168 -7.36 0.27 -10.70
C LEU A 168 -6.44 1.00 -9.71
N LEU A 169 -5.67 1.98 -10.19
CA LEU A 169 -4.77 2.77 -9.35
C LEU A 169 -5.56 3.48 -8.25
N GLU A 170 -6.64 4.16 -8.61
CA GLU A 170 -7.48 4.88 -7.66
C GLU A 170 -8.26 3.98 -6.72
N PHE A 171 -8.69 2.80 -7.18
CA PHE A 171 -9.31 1.79 -6.35
C PHE A 171 -8.35 1.37 -5.23
N VAL A 172 -7.12 1.00 -5.58
CA VAL A 172 -6.11 0.61 -4.58
C VAL A 172 -5.75 1.80 -3.71
N TYR A 173 -5.38 2.94 -4.29
CA TYR A 173 -4.94 4.12 -3.52
C TYR A 173 -6.01 4.62 -2.55
N GLY A 174 -7.27 4.58 -2.95
CA GLY A 174 -8.43 4.98 -2.14
C GLY A 174 -8.82 3.99 -1.04
N GLY A 175 -8.28 2.77 -1.03
CA GLY A 175 -8.48 1.82 0.07
C GLY A 175 -8.86 0.40 -0.34
N GLY A 176 -9.02 0.11 -1.63
CA GLY A 176 -9.21 -1.24 -2.15
C GLY A 176 -7.97 -2.13 -1.93
N GLY A 177 -8.21 -3.43 -1.75
CA GLY A 177 -7.13 -4.42 -1.61
C GLY A 177 -6.52 -4.85 -2.95
N LEU A 178 -5.24 -5.22 -2.92
CA LEU A 178 -4.56 -5.85 -4.05
C LEU A 178 -3.81 -7.09 -3.56
N LEU A 179 -4.06 -8.23 -4.18
CA LEU A 179 -3.26 -9.43 -4.05
C LEU A 179 -2.60 -9.74 -5.38
N GLY A 180 -1.34 -10.14 -5.32
CA GLY A 180 -0.62 -10.70 -6.45
C GLY A 180 0.08 -11.98 -6.03
N VAL A 181 0.15 -12.95 -6.94
CA VAL A 181 1.04 -14.08 -6.77
C VAL A 181 1.91 -14.32 -8.00
N HIS A 182 3.14 -14.76 -7.75
CA HIS A 182 4.10 -15.30 -8.71
C HIS A 182 4.16 -14.51 -10.03
N GLY A 183 3.46 -14.93 -11.10
CA GLY A 183 3.44 -14.21 -12.38
C GLY A 183 3.10 -12.72 -12.30
N THR A 184 2.38 -12.29 -11.26
CA THR A 184 1.90 -10.90 -11.10
C THR A 184 3.00 -9.84 -11.13
N SER A 185 4.24 -10.16 -10.72
CA SER A 185 5.36 -9.22 -10.78
C SER A 185 5.68 -8.73 -12.20
N VAL A 186 5.27 -9.48 -13.22
CA VAL A 186 5.41 -9.16 -14.66
C VAL A 186 4.07 -8.89 -15.35
N ALA A 187 2.99 -8.66 -14.59
CA ALA A 187 1.78 -8.06 -15.13
C ALA A 187 2.03 -6.63 -15.63
N PHE A 188 1.33 -6.22 -16.69
CA PHE A 188 1.53 -4.92 -17.35
C PHE A 188 2.94 -4.74 -17.91
N THR A 189 3.49 -5.82 -18.46
CA THR A 189 4.72 -5.82 -19.26
C THR A 189 4.45 -6.48 -20.61
N ARG A 190 5.15 -6.10 -21.68
CA ARG A 190 5.06 -6.81 -22.95
C ARG A 190 5.92 -8.08 -22.89
N TRP A 191 5.29 -9.24 -23.19
CA TRP A 191 5.93 -10.56 -23.18
C TRP A 191 6.21 -11.07 -24.61
N PRO A 192 7.30 -11.82 -24.88
CA PRO A 192 8.38 -12.21 -23.95
C PRO A 192 9.34 -11.06 -23.61
N GLY A 193 10.11 -11.23 -22.54
CA GLY A 193 11.14 -10.28 -22.11
C GLY A 193 10.69 -9.27 -21.04
N ALA A 194 9.41 -9.27 -20.68
CA ALA A 194 8.82 -8.40 -19.65
C ALA A 194 9.19 -6.91 -19.80
N HIS A 195 9.08 -6.38 -21.03
CA HIS A 195 9.33 -4.96 -21.28
C HIS A 195 8.25 -4.11 -20.59
N GLU A 196 8.67 -3.19 -19.73
CA GLU A 196 7.76 -2.37 -18.92
C GLU A 196 6.77 -1.57 -19.79
N THR A 197 5.49 -1.60 -19.43
CA THR A 197 4.42 -0.82 -20.11
C THR A 197 3.59 0.02 -19.15
N TRP A 198 3.71 -0.23 -17.85
CA TRP A 198 3.07 0.56 -16.79
C TRP A 198 3.92 0.52 -15.51
N PRO A 199 4.96 1.35 -15.40
CA PRO A 199 5.88 1.36 -14.26
C PRO A 199 5.18 1.48 -12.90
N GLU A 200 4.09 2.26 -12.84
CA GLU A 200 3.34 2.50 -11.60
C GLU A 200 2.70 1.24 -11.04
N PHE A 201 2.38 0.23 -11.85
CA PHE A 201 1.93 -1.06 -11.32
C PHE A 201 3.04 -1.77 -10.54
N GLY A 202 4.27 -1.77 -11.06
CA GLY A 202 5.44 -2.28 -10.35
C GLY A 202 5.70 -1.52 -9.05
N ILE A 203 5.54 -0.20 -9.07
CA ILE A 203 5.61 0.63 -7.86
C ILE A 203 4.50 0.25 -6.89
N MET A 204 3.25 0.11 -7.31
CA MET A 204 2.12 -0.25 -6.47
C MET A 204 2.28 -1.64 -5.82
N LEU A 205 2.72 -2.64 -6.60
CA LEU A 205 3.01 -3.99 -6.12
C LEU A 205 4.24 -4.02 -5.19
N GLY A 206 5.22 -3.15 -5.48
CA GLY A 206 6.48 -3.04 -4.75
C GLY A 206 7.62 -3.86 -5.34
N ALA A 207 7.49 -4.44 -6.53
CA ALA A 207 8.55 -5.21 -7.19
C ALA A 207 8.31 -5.39 -8.70
N ARG A 208 9.38 -5.72 -9.42
CA ARG A 208 9.37 -6.24 -10.79
C ARG A 208 10.35 -7.41 -10.92
N GLY A 209 10.09 -8.28 -11.88
CA GLY A 209 11.02 -9.34 -12.26
C GLY A 209 10.44 -10.74 -12.12
N ALA A 210 10.94 -11.62 -12.98
CA ALA A 210 10.59 -13.04 -13.04
C ALA A 210 11.86 -13.89 -13.24
N SER A 211 13.03 -13.43 -12.80
CA SER A 211 14.22 -14.28 -12.80
C SER A 211 14.03 -15.42 -11.81
N HIS A 212 14.31 -16.65 -12.19
CA HIS A 212 14.07 -17.82 -11.34
C HIS A 212 15.03 -18.97 -11.68
N ARG A 213 15.09 -19.94 -10.78
CA ARG A 213 15.68 -21.25 -10.99
C ARG A 213 14.58 -22.27 -11.26
N ASP A 214 14.92 -23.55 -11.35
CA ASP A 214 13.98 -24.64 -11.65
C ASP A 214 12.68 -24.56 -10.83
N SER A 215 11.58 -25.03 -11.43
CA SER A 215 10.24 -24.91 -10.85
C SER A 215 9.99 -25.76 -9.61
N ASP A 216 10.96 -26.58 -9.21
CA ASP A 216 10.97 -27.43 -8.03
C ASP A 216 12.17 -27.13 -7.12
N GLU A 217 12.77 -25.95 -7.27
CA GLU A 217 13.91 -25.49 -6.48
C GLU A 217 13.64 -25.68 -4.99
N HIS A 218 14.63 -26.18 -4.25
CA HIS A 218 14.56 -26.32 -2.81
C HIS A 218 15.20 -25.13 -2.13
N VAL A 219 14.46 -24.44 -1.26
CA VAL A 219 14.97 -23.33 -0.47
C VAL A 219 14.60 -23.47 1.00
N PHE A 220 15.46 -22.98 1.88
CA PHE A 220 15.10 -22.72 3.27
C PHE A 220 14.48 -21.33 3.35
N ILE A 221 13.24 -21.25 3.85
CA ILE A 221 12.49 -20.01 4.00
C ILE A 221 12.63 -19.51 5.42
N LYS A 222 13.12 -18.28 5.54
CA LYS A 222 13.16 -17.50 6.78
C LYS A 222 11.87 -16.72 6.93
N LEU A 223 11.30 -16.73 8.14
CA LEU A 223 10.25 -15.79 8.51
C LEU A 223 10.91 -14.49 9.01
N ASP A 224 10.97 -13.47 8.15
CA ASP A 224 11.45 -12.14 8.57
C ASP A 224 10.59 -11.53 9.68
N GLU A 225 9.30 -11.88 9.71
CA GLU A 225 8.32 -11.35 10.66
C GLU A 225 7.50 -12.48 11.31
N PRO A 226 8.06 -13.24 12.26
CA PRO A 226 7.45 -14.46 12.78
C PRO A 226 6.14 -14.23 13.56
N THR A 227 5.91 -13.03 14.07
CA THR A 227 4.70 -12.66 14.83
C THR A 227 3.65 -11.92 13.99
N HIS A 228 3.95 -11.62 12.73
CA HIS A 228 3.03 -10.91 11.84
C HIS A 228 1.73 -11.73 11.65
N PRO A 229 0.54 -11.12 11.70
CA PRO A 229 -0.74 -11.85 11.62
C PRO A 229 -0.86 -12.80 10.42
N ILE A 230 -0.31 -12.40 9.27
CA ILE A 230 -0.32 -13.22 8.05
C ILE A 230 0.60 -14.46 8.18
N ASN A 231 1.68 -14.39 8.97
CA ASN A 231 2.64 -15.49 9.17
C ASN A 231 2.23 -16.46 10.30
N HIS A 232 1.14 -16.20 11.02
CA HIS A 232 0.65 -17.09 12.10
C HIS A 232 0.52 -18.57 11.71
N PRO A 233 0.09 -18.95 10.49
CA PRO A 233 0.00 -20.36 10.07
C PRO A 233 1.32 -21.16 10.18
N PHE A 234 2.45 -20.48 10.20
CA PHE A 234 3.77 -21.09 10.30
C PHE A 234 4.29 -21.20 11.74
N ASN A 235 3.54 -20.69 12.73
CA ASN A 235 3.87 -20.74 14.17
C ASN A 235 5.26 -20.16 14.51
N GLY A 236 5.67 -19.11 13.78
CA GLY A 236 6.95 -18.43 13.99
C GLY A 236 8.19 -19.28 13.67
N LYS A 237 8.03 -20.38 12.91
CA LYS A 237 9.13 -21.27 12.54
C LYS A 237 9.50 -21.11 11.07
N ASP A 238 10.80 -20.99 10.82
CA ASP A 238 11.40 -21.21 9.51
C ASP A 238 11.05 -22.62 8.99
N PHE A 239 11.02 -22.77 7.68
CA PHE A 239 10.69 -24.04 7.03
C PHE A 239 11.38 -24.15 5.68
N ASP A 240 11.67 -25.36 5.23
CA ASP A 240 12.11 -25.58 3.86
C ASP A 240 10.91 -25.83 2.93
N TYR A 241 11.06 -25.45 1.67
CA TYR A 241 9.97 -25.54 0.71
C TYR A 241 10.49 -25.73 -0.71
N ARG A 242 9.64 -26.30 -1.57
CA ARG A 242 9.92 -26.45 -3.00
C ARG A 242 8.86 -25.74 -3.82
N ASP A 243 9.27 -24.89 -4.73
CA ASP A 243 8.44 -24.23 -5.75
C ASP A 243 9.35 -23.49 -6.74
N GLU A 244 8.76 -22.72 -7.65
CA GLU A 244 9.48 -21.70 -8.42
C GLU A 244 9.47 -20.33 -7.70
N PHE A 245 10.64 -19.84 -7.32
CA PHE A 245 10.78 -18.57 -6.60
C PHE A 245 11.30 -17.45 -7.53
N PHE A 246 10.58 -16.35 -7.65
CA PHE A 246 11.03 -15.20 -8.42
C PHE A 246 12.02 -14.34 -7.63
N ARG A 247 13.01 -13.81 -8.36
CA ARG A 247 14.04 -12.89 -7.87
C ARG A 247 13.78 -11.54 -8.51
N PHE A 248 13.56 -10.56 -7.65
CA PHE A 248 13.11 -9.24 -8.08
C PHE A 248 14.27 -8.31 -8.36
N HIS A 249 14.01 -7.29 -9.16
CA HIS A 249 14.81 -6.08 -9.27
C HIS A 249 13.97 -4.87 -8.85
N GLU A 250 14.50 -3.66 -9.03
CA GLU A 250 13.76 -2.41 -8.77
C GLU A 250 12.35 -2.45 -9.38
N PRO A 251 11.30 -1.97 -8.66
CA PRO A 251 11.37 -1.15 -7.45
C PRO A 251 11.40 -1.91 -6.11
N TYR A 252 11.73 -3.21 -6.11
CA TYR A 252 11.83 -3.99 -4.87
C TYR A 252 12.92 -3.42 -3.93
N SER A 253 12.50 -3.09 -2.71
CA SER A 253 13.39 -2.69 -1.62
C SER A 253 12.71 -2.89 -0.27
N ARG A 254 13.48 -3.30 0.75
CA ARG A 254 13.03 -3.32 2.15
C ARG A 254 12.68 -1.92 2.71
N ASN A 255 13.07 -0.84 2.01
CA ASN A 255 12.61 0.52 2.31
C ASN A 255 11.19 0.82 1.81
N ARG A 256 10.63 -0.05 0.97
CA ARG A 256 9.33 0.12 0.33
C ARG A 256 8.28 -0.90 0.82
N VAL A 257 8.72 -2.13 1.13
CA VAL A 257 7.82 -3.23 1.49
C VAL A 257 8.14 -3.80 2.88
N ARG A 258 7.13 -4.35 3.54
CA ARG A 258 7.28 -5.17 4.75
C ARG A 258 7.42 -6.63 4.31
N VAL A 259 8.66 -7.10 4.25
CA VAL A 259 8.99 -8.49 3.91
C VAL A 259 8.48 -9.41 5.03
N LEU A 260 7.77 -10.47 4.64
CA LEU A 260 7.22 -11.48 5.53
C LEU A 260 8.04 -12.77 5.51
N LEU A 261 8.51 -13.14 4.32
CA LEU A 261 9.27 -14.36 4.03
C LEU A 261 10.42 -14.01 3.09
N SER A 262 11.60 -14.58 3.33
CA SER A 262 12.76 -14.52 2.42
C SER A 262 13.46 -15.87 2.32
N ILE A 263 14.30 -16.04 1.30
CA ILE A 263 15.24 -17.17 1.27
C ILE A 263 16.31 -16.97 2.35
N ASP A 264 16.56 -17.99 3.16
CA ASP A 264 17.73 -18.10 4.01
C ASP A 264 18.92 -18.51 3.13
N THR A 265 19.74 -17.53 2.75
CA THR A 265 20.87 -17.72 1.82
C THR A 265 22.03 -18.50 2.45
N GLU A 266 22.08 -18.61 3.78
CA GLU A 266 23.13 -19.36 4.47
C GLU A 266 22.83 -20.86 4.49
N LYS A 267 21.54 -21.23 4.52
CA LYS A 267 21.10 -22.63 4.50
C LYS A 267 20.74 -23.14 3.10
N THR A 268 20.39 -22.25 2.18
CA THR A 268 19.94 -22.62 0.83
C THR A 268 21.11 -22.83 -0.12
N ASP A 269 21.17 -24.02 -0.72
CA ASP A 269 22.09 -24.33 -1.80
C ASP A 269 21.46 -23.96 -3.15
N PHE A 270 21.96 -22.88 -3.75
CA PHE A 270 21.43 -22.34 -5.01
C PHE A 270 21.85 -23.15 -6.25
N LYS A 271 21.32 -24.36 -6.35
CA LYS A 271 21.46 -25.29 -7.49
C LYS A 271 20.38 -25.04 -8.57
N GLY A 272 20.46 -25.80 -9.66
CA GLY A 272 19.47 -25.78 -10.73
C GLY A 272 19.72 -24.76 -11.85
N GLN A 273 18.97 -24.89 -12.94
CA GLN A 273 19.10 -24.03 -14.11
C GLN A 273 18.61 -22.61 -13.80
N GLN A 274 19.42 -21.59 -14.07
CA GLN A 274 18.98 -20.20 -13.96
C GLN A 274 18.24 -19.74 -15.22
N ARG A 275 17.16 -18.98 -15.03
CA ARG A 275 16.42 -18.24 -16.05
C ARG A 275 16.48 -16.75 -15.69
N GLY A 276 17.20 -15.98 -16.49
CA GLY A 276 17.47 -14.56 -16.20
C GLY A 276 18.51 -14.35 -15.11
N ASN A 277 18.66 -13.11 -14.64
CA ASN A 277 19.60 -12.79 -13.58
C ASN A 277 19.02 -13.13 -12.21
N CYS A 278 19.44 -14.27 -11.65
CA CYS A 278 18.97 -14.75 -10.35
C CYS A 278 19.82 -14.25 -9.16
N ILE A 279 20.86 -13.46 -9.41
CA ILE A 279 21.77 -12.96 -8.38
C ILE A 279 21.45 -11.50 -8.07
N ARG A 280 21.19 -11.22 -6.80
CA ARG A 280 21.06 -9.85 -6.29
C ARG A 280 22.34 -9.45 -5.56
N GLN A 281 22.78 -8.22 -5.80
CA GLN A 281 24.01 -7.67 -5.21
C GLN A 281 23.92 -7.53 -3.68
N ASP A 282 22.71 -7.31 -3.15
CA ASP A 282 22.44 -7.20 -1.71
C ASP A 282 22.16 -8.53 -1.03
N ASN A 283 22.17 -9.65 -1.78
CA ASN A 283 21.87 -10.99 -1.29
C ASN A 283 20.48 -11.10 -0.60
N ASP A 284 19.53 -10.22 -0.93
CA ASP A 284 18.20 -10.18 -0.32
C ASP A 284 17.10 -10.72 -1.25
N TYR A 285 16.58 -11.91 -0.97
CA TYR A 285 15.59 -12.60 -1.81
C TYR A 285 14.24 -12.76 -1.09
N ALA A 286 13.45 -11.69 -1.04
CA ALA A 286 12.09 -11.76 -0.50
C ALA A 286 11.18 -12.66 -1.34
N LEU A 287 10.33 -13.42 -0.66
CA LEU A 287 9.37 -14.36 -1.22
C LEU A 287 7.93 -13.91 -1.03
N ALA A 288 7.64 -13.18 0.05
CA ALA A 288 6.33 -12.59 0.30
C ALA A 288 6.45 -11.28 1.07
N TRP A 289 5.55 -10.33 0.79
CA TRP A 289 5.51 -9.05 1.50
C TRP A 289 4.10 -8.45 1.53
N VAL A 290 3.93 -7.51 2.45
CA VAL A 290 2.80 -6.57 2.45
C VAL A 290 3.29 -5.14 2.36
N ARG A 291 2.39 -4.26 1.94
CA ARG A 291 2.60 -2.82 2.02
C ARG A 291 1.26 -2.07 1.98
N ARG A 292 1.32 -0.77 2.25
CA ARG A 292 0.27 0.17 1.85
C ARG A 292 0.71 0.93 0.60
N TYR A 293 -0.23 1.14 -0.31
CA TYR A 293 -0.09 2.08 -1.43
C TYR A 293 -1.27 3.05 -1.36
N GLY A 294 -1.02 4.27 -0.88
CA GLY A 294 -2.08 5.12 -0.33
C GLY A 294 -2.75 4.44 0.88
N ARG A 295 -4.07 4.24 0.81
CA ARG A 295 -4.84 3.43 1.77
C ARG A 295 -4.93 1.97 1.37
N GLY A 296 -4.54 1.58 0.15
CA GLY A 296 -4.69 0.22 -0.35
C GLY A 296 -3.80 -0.78 0.37
N ARG A 297 -4.35 -1.96 0.66
CA ARG A 297 -3.62 -3.07 1.31
C ARG A 297 -3.12 -4.01 0.23
N VAL A 298 -1.82 -4.01 0.02
CA VAL A 298 -1.18 -4.78 -1.05
C VAL A 298 -0.44 -5.96 -0.44
N PHE A 299 -0.69 -7.14 -0.95
CA PHE A 299 0.02 -8.38 -0.64
C PHE A 299 0.61 -8.96 -1.92
N TYR A 300 1.83 -9.49 -1.84
CA TYR A 300 2.42 -10.30 -2.89
C TYR A 300 3.12 -11.53 -2.31
N CYS A 301 3.06 -12.65 -3.03
CA CYS A 301 3.84 -13.86 -2.73
C CYS A 301 4.27 -14.59 -4.01
N THR A 302 5.53 -15.02 -4.08
CA THR A 302 6.05 -15.77 -5.23
C THR A 302 5.64 -17.24 -5.26
N ILE A 303 5.21 -17.81 -4.14
CA ILE A 303 4.97 -19.25 -3.97
C ILE A 303 3.60 -19.60 -4.57
N ALA A 304 3.48 -19.72 -5.88
CA ALA A 304 2.20 -20.04 -6.51
C ALA A 304 2.37 -20.66 -7.90
N HIS A 305 3.57 -21.14 -8.23
CA HIS A 305 3.84 -21.67 -9.56
C HIS A 305 3.18 -23.04 -9.73
N ASN A 306 3.32 -23.91 -8.73
CA ASN A 306 2.80 -25.26 -8.80
C ASN A 306 1.38 -25.40 -8.21
N PRO A 307 0.52 -26.29 -8.76
CA PRO A 307 -0.82 -26.54 -8.23
C PRO A 307 -0.85 -27.00 -6.76
N TYR A 308 0.16 -27.72 -6.28
CA TYR A 308 0.11 -28.32 -4.94
C TYR A 308 0.08 -27.31 -3.80
N VAL A 309 0.62 -26.11 -4.03
CA VAL A 309 0.55 -24.99 -3.10
C VAL A 309 -0.89 -24.74 -2.65
N PHE A 310 -1.85 -24.91 -3.56
CA PHE A 310 -3.26 -24.60 -3.34
C PHE A 310 -4.07 -25.77 -2.75
N TRP A 311 -3.44 -26.86 -2.34
CA TRP A 311 -4.07 -27.89 -1.50
C TRP A 311 -3.22 -28.29 -0.29
N GLU A 312 -2.26 -27.44 0.09
CA GLU A 312 -1.48 -27.61 1.31
C GLU A 312 -2.09 -26.79 2.46
N PRO A 313 -2.37 -27.41 3.63
CA PRO A 313 -3.10 -26.73 4.70
C PRO A 313 -2.47 -25.42 5.18
N LYS A 314 -1.14 -25.38 5.38
CA LYS A 314 -0.43 -24.18 5.85
C LYS A 314 -0.45 -23.06 4.81
N MET A 315 -0.30 -23.40 3.53
CA MET A 315 -0.33 -22.41 2.45
C MET A 315 -1.74 -21.85 2.25
N LEU A 316 -2.79 -22.67 2.32
CA LEU A 316 -4.16 -22.18 2.29
C LEU A 316 -4.49 -21.27 3.48
N GLN A 317 -4.00 -21.60 4.67
CA GLN A 317 -4.11 -20.72 5.84
C GLN A 317 -3.37 -19.39 5.61
N PHE A 318 -2.16 -19.41 5.04
CA PHE A 318 -1.40 -18.21 4.70
C PHE A 318 -2.15 -17.31 3.70
N TYR A 319 -2.71 -17.89 2.64
CA TYR A 319 -3.51 -17.16 1.65
C TYR A 319 -4.84 -16.66 2.19
N LEU A 320 -5.49 -17.37 3.10
CA LEU A 320 -6.67 -16.86 3.79
C LEU A 320 -6.34 -15.61 4.61
N ALA A 321 -5.25 -15.64 5.39
CA ALA A 321 -4.83 -14.48 6.16
C ALA A 321 -4.46 -13.29 5.25
N ALA A 322 -3.77 -13.55 4.13
CA ALA A 322 -3.46 -12.54 3.12
C ALA A 322 -4.72 -11.95 2.47
N ALA A 323 -5.73 -12.78 2.14
CA ALA A 323 -7.00 -12.34 1.60
C ALA A 323 -7.76 -11.46 2.60
N GLN A 324 -7.87 -11.89 3.86
CA GLN A 324 -8.53 -11.10 4.91
C GLN A 324 -7.80 -9.78 5.19
N PHE A 325 -6.47 -9.76 5.07
CA PHE A 325 -5.69 -8.52 5.14
C PHE A 325 -6.03 -7.59 3.97
N ALA A 326 -5.96 -8.06 2.73
CA ALA A 326 -6.24 -7.24 1.55
C ALA A 326 -7.70 -6.70 1.57
N LEU A 327 -8.66 -7.54 1.96
CA LEU A 327 -10.07 -7.16 2.13
C LEU A 327 -10.29 -6.16 3.29
N GLY A 328 -9.35 -6.08 4.24
CA GLY A 328 -9.37 -5.11 5.34
C GLY A 328 -10.05 -5.60 6.62
N ASP A 329 -10.24 -6.91 6.75
CA ASP A 329 -10.79 -7.53 7.95
C ASP A 329 -9.71 -7.85 8.98
N LEU A 330 -8.56 -8.37 8.53
CA LEU A 330 -7.40 -8.69 9.37
C LEU A 330 -6.44 -7.49 9.43
N PRO A 331 -6.33 -6.76 10.56
CA PRO A 331 -5.37 -5.68 10.71
C PRO A 331 -3.96 -6.25 10.75
N ALA A 332 -3.03 -5.66 10.00
CA ALA A 332 -1.63 -6.02 10.05
C ALA A 332 -0.74 -4.79 9.77
N PRO A 333 0.43 -4.69 10.43
CA PRO A 333 1.39 -3.62 10.21
C PRO A 333 1.99 -3.67 8.80
N THR A 334 2.32 -2.52 8.24
CA THR A 334 2.86 -2.42 6.87
C THR A 334 4.02 -1.44 6.73
N ILE A 335 4.56 -0.92 7.85
CA ILE A 335 5.75 -0.07 7.77
C ILE A 335 6.89 -0.90 7.15
N PRO A 336 7.61 -0.37 6.14
CA PRO A 336 8.64 -1.13 5.44
C PRO A 336 9.70 -1.71 6.38
N SER A 337 10.21 -2.90 6.06
CA SER A 337 11.10 -3.66 6.94
C SER A 337 12.35 -2.87 7.37
N ALA A 338 12.93 -2.09 6.47
CA ALA A 338 14.12 -1.28 6.76
C ALA A 338 13.84 -0.08 7.69
N LYS A 339 12.58 0.31 7.87
CA LYS A 339 12.16 1.41 8.75
C LYS A 339 11.77 0.94 10.15
N LEU A 340 11.92 -0.34 10.49
CA LEU A 340 11.47 -0.87 11.78
C LEU A 340 12.50 -0.68 12.87
N THR A 341 12.27 0.31 13.71
CA THR A 341 12.99 0.51 14.97
C THR A 341 12.24 -0.18 16.13
N PRO A 342 12.89 -0.42 17.29
CA PRO A 342 12.18 -0.88 18.49
C PRO A 342 10.99 0.01 18.87
N ALA A 343 11.13 1.34 18.73
CA ALA A 343 10.06 2.28 19.00
C ALA A 343 8.89 2.14 18.02
N ILE A 344 9.15 2.00 16.72
CA ILE A 344 8.09 1.76 15.73
C ILE A 344 7.37 0.44 15.99
N ARG A 345 8.09 -0.63 16.35
CA ARG A 345 7.45 -1.90 16.74
C ARG A 345 6.57 -1.77 17.99
N ALA A 346 7.00 -0.98 18.98
CA ALA A 346 6.18 -0.67 20.15
C ALA A 346 4.90 0.09 19.75
N GLN A 347 5.01 1.09 18.88
CA GLN A 347 3.87 1.84 18.36
C GLN A 347 2.91 0.94 17.56
N GLU A 348 3.41 0.06 16.68
CA GLU A 348 2.60 -0.92 15.95
C GLU A 348 1.81 -1.83 16.92
N LYS A 349 2.44 -2.29 18.01
CA LYS A 349 1.77 -3.10 19.05
C LYS A 349 0.64 -2.33 19.75
N LEU A 350 0.84 -1.04 20.02
CA LEU A 350 -0.16 -0.16 20.64
C LEU A 350 -1.25 0.29 19.65
N GLY A 351 -1.04 0.08 18.34
CA GLY A 351 -1.90 0.63 17.28
C GLY A 351 -1.74 2.14 17.12
N TRP A 352 -0.58 2.68 17.48
CA TRP A 352 -0.29 4.11 17.47
C TRP A 352 0.49 4.51 16.23
N ARG A 353 0.27 5.77 15.81
CA ARG A 353 0.84 6.34 14.59
C ARG A 353 1.32 7.75 14.90
N LEU A 354 2.63 7.95 14.96
CA LEU A 354 3.25 9.28 15.08
C LEU A 354 3.53 9.84 13.69
N GLY A 355 3.11 11.08 13.44
CA GLY A 355 3.41 11.78 12.19
C GLY A 355 3.48 13.27 12.37
N ILE A 356 4.03 13.97 11.38
CA ILE A 356 4.09 15.43 11.37
C ILE A 356 2.71 15.99 11.03
N GLU A 357 2.21 16.92 11.83
CA GLU A 357 1.09 17.74 11.42
C GLU A 357 1.58 18.80 10.42
N ALA A 358 0.86 18.98 9.32
CA ALA A 358 1.38 19.74 8.18
C ALA A 358 1.70 21.21 8.52
N TYR A 359 1.01 21.77 9.52
CA TYR A 359 1.23 23.16 9.91
C TYR A 359 2.64 23.42 10.46
N THR A 360 3.29 22.42 11.08
CA THR A 360 4.70 22.47 11.51
C THR A 360 5.64 22.96 10.41
N PHE A 361 5.38 22.56 9.15
CA PHE A 361 6.19 22.93 8.00
C PHE A 361 5.44 23.82 6.99
N HIS A 362 4.42 24.58 7.41
CA HIS A 362 3.62 25.40 6.49
C HIS A 362 4.42 26.51 5.77
N LYS A 363 5.61 26.88 6.28
CA LYS A 363 6.55 27.81 5.62
C LYS A 363 7.32 27.16 4.46
N TYR A 364 7.28 25.84 4.34
CA TYR A 364 7.88 25.06 3.27
C TYR A 364 6.80 24.53 2.32
N THR A 365 7.22 24.14 1.12
CA THR A 365 6.35 23.40 0.20
C THR A 365 6.04 22.00 0.75
N MET A 366 4.97 21.37 0.27
CA MET A 366 4.61 20.00 0.63
C MET A 366 5.76 19.02 0.33
N PHE A 367 6.47 19.19 -0.79
CA PHE A 367 7.58 18.30 -1.15
C PHE A 367 8.76 18.41 -0.16
N GLU A 368 9.08 19.62 0.27
CA GLU A 368 10.08 19.85 1.32
C GLU A 368 9.61 19.31 2.68
N ALA A 369 8.32 19.44 3.00
CA ALA A 369 7.73 18.87 4.22
C ALA A 369 7.78 17.33 4.23
N ILE A 370 7.56 16.68 3.08
CA ILE A 370 7.75 15.22 2.92
C ILE A 370 9.20 14.83 3.20
N ASP A 371 10.16 15.56 2.63
CA ASP A 371 11.59 15.27 2.81
C ASP A 371 12.02 15.46 4.27
N LYS A 372 11.58 16.53 4.94
CA LYS A 372 11.83 16.77 6.36
C LYS A 372 11.19 15.69 7.25
N THR A 373 9.97 15.27 6.94
CA THR A 373 9.30 14.15 7.65
C THR A 373 10.11 12.86 7.53
N ALA A 374 10.61 12.56 6.33
CA ALA A 374 11.45 11.38 6.10
C ALA A 374 12.80 11.48 6.82
N GLN A 375 13.42 12.67 6.90
CA GLN A 375 14.65 12.92 7.65
C GLN A 375 14.49 12.68 9.16
N LEU A 376 13.29 12.92 9.71
CA LEU A 376 12.95 12.58 11.10
C LEU A 376 12.67 11.09 11.32
N GLY A 377 12.73 10.27 10.27
CA GLY A 377 12.43 8.83 10.33
C GLY A 377 10.94 8.52 10.50
N LEU A 378 10.06 9.50 10.30
CA LEU A 378 8.62 9.33 10.51
C LEU A 378 7.93 8.75 9.26
N PRO A 379 7.08 7.72 9.41
CA PRO A 379 6.38 7.10 8.28
C PRO A 379 5.07 7.81 7.91
N TYR A 380 4.64 8.81 8.68
CA TYR A 380 3.33 9.44 8.56
C TYR A 380 3.41 10.97 8.60
N MET A 381 2.48 11.64 7.92
CA MET A 381 2.26 13.08 8.02
C MET A 381 0.79 13.46 7.74
N GLY A 382 0.42 14.68 8.08
CA GLY A 382 -0.79 15.37 7.65
C GLY A 382 -0.57 16.21 6.39
N GLY A 383 -1.65 16.71 5.80
CA GLY A 383 -1.63 17.67 4.69
C GLY A 383 -2.41 18.94 5.02
N LEU A 384 -2.14 20.02 4.27
CA LEU A 384 -2.70 21.34 4.56
C LEU A 384 -3.23 22.01 3.29
N SER A 385 -4.50 22.40 3.28
CA SER A 385 -5.19 22.88 2.07
C SER A 385 -4.63 24.15 1.44
N PHE A 386 -3.83 24.91 2.17
CA PHE A 386 -3.22 26.16 1.70
C PHE A 386 -1.70 26.07 1.53
N GLN A 387 -1.10 24.89 1.73
CA GLN A 387 0.33 24.68 1.48
C GLN A 387 0.59 24.48 0.00
N LYS A 388 1.63 25.14 -0.53
CA LYS A 388 2.07 24.96 -1.91
C LYS A 388 2.67 23.57 -2.12
N VAL A 389 2.37 22.92 -3.25
CA VAL A 389 2.84 21.56 -3.52
C VAL A 389 4.36 21.52 -3.70
N SER A 390 4.87 22.28 -4.68
CA SER A 390 6.31 22.45 -4.93
C SER A 390 6.56 23.73 -5.73
N LYS A 391 7.82 23.97 -6.14
CA LYS A 391 8.15 25.06 -7.08
C LYS A 391 7.59 24.79 -8.48
N GLU A 392 7.59 23.54 -8.91
CA GLU A 392 7.12 23.06 -10.21
C GLU A 392 5.59 22.95 -10.27
N ILE A 393 4.94 22.70 -9.13
CA ILE A 393 3.49 22.70 -8.97
C ILE A 393 3.12 23.84 -8.00
N PRO A 394 3.08 25.12 -8.45
CA PRO A 394 2.86 26.29 -7.59
C PRO A 394 1.39 26.47 -7.14
N LYS A 395 0.62 25.38 -7.15
CA LYS A 395 -0.76 25.31 -6.66
C LYS A 395 -0.76 24.90 -5.20
N ASN A 396 -1.86 25.19 -4.52
CA ASN A 396 -2.09 24.66 -3.19
C ASN A 396 -2.42 23.16 -3.28
N LEU A 397 -2.17 22.42 -2.20
CA LEU A 397 -2.61 21.04 -2.05
C LEU A 397 -4.13 21.00 -1.84
N ASP A 398 -4.93 21.26 -2.89
CA ASP A 398 -6.39 21.37 -2.80
C ASP A 398 -7.13 20.71 -3.98
N THR A 399 -8.45 20.86 -4.01
CA THR A 399 -9.36 20.26 -5.01
C THR A 399 -9.18 20.76 -6.45
N ASN A 400 -8.24 21.68 -6.72
CA ASN A 400 -7.95 22.21 -8.05
C ASN A 400 -6.75 21.55 -8.73
N LEU A 401 -6.11 20.57 -8.06
CA LEU A 401 -5.04 19.77 -8.64
C LEU A 401 -5.58 18.80 -9.71
N THR A 402 -4.80 18.61 -10.77
CA THR A 402 -5.08 17.61 -11.81
C THR A 402 -4.70 16.20 -11.35
N ASP A 403 -5.21 15.17 -12.04
CA ASP A 403 -4.85 13.78 -11.71
C ASP A 403 -3.35 13.48 -11.88
N ASP A 404 -2.67 14.15 -12.82
CA ASP A 404 -1.21 14.06 -13.00
C ASP A 404 -0.43 14.73 -11.87
N GLU A 405 -0.91 15.87 -11.37
CA GLU A 405 -0.30 16.55 -10.21
C GLU A 405 -0.48 15.70 -8.94
N LEU A 406 -1.67 15.14 -8.74
CA LEU A 406 -1.95 14.19 -7.65
C LEU A 406 -1.04 12.97 -7.77
N LYS A 407 -0.88 12.40 -8.97
CA LYS A 407 0.05 11.29 -9.21
C LYS A 407 1.48 11.64 -8.78
N GLN A 408 2.00 12.82 -9.12
CA GLN A 408 3.35 13.24 -8.70
C GLN A 408 3.48 13.35 -7.18
N ILE A 409 2.48 13.88 -6.49
CA ILE A 409 2.45 13.93 -5.02
C ILE A 409 2.47 12.52 -4.42
N ARG A 410 1.63 11.61 -4.94
CA ARG A 410 1.56 10.21 -4.48
C ARG A 410 2.90 9.49 -4.67
N LEU A 411 3.58 9.72 -5.80
CA LEU A 411 4.89 9.14 -6.08
C LEU A 411 5.99 9.73 -5.18
N LYS A 412 5.95 11.04 -4.87
CA LYS A 412 6.87 11.67 -3.91
C LYS A 412 6.72 11.09 -2.51
N LEU A 413 5.48 10.94 -2.03
CA LEU A 413 5.17 10.28 -0.75
C LEU A 413 5.68 8.84 -0.70
N ASP A 414 5.38 8.07 -1.75
CA ASP A 414 5.80 6.67 -1.89
C ASP A 414 7.33 6.52 -1.93
N ALA A 415 8.03 7.36 -2.69
CA ALA A 415 9.49 7.37 -2.76
C ALA A 415 10.15 7.71 -1.42
N ALA A 416 9.54 8.62 -0.64
CA ALA A 416 9.99 8.94 0.72
C ALA A 416 9.61 7.85 1.75
N GLY A 417 8.72 6.93 1.38
CA GLY A 417 8.12 5.96 2.29
C GLY A 417 7.33 6.64 3.42
N VAL A 418 6.60 7.72 3.08
CA VAL A 418 5.74 8.50 3.97
C VAL A 418 4.30 8.37 3.48
N ARG A 419 3.35 8.25 4.40
CA ARG A 419 1.90 8.23 4.10
C ARG A 419 1.21 9.46 4.67
N LEU A 420 0.32 10.02 3.87
CA LEU A 420 -0.58 11.10 4.28
C LEU A 420 -1.79 10.50 5.01
N LEU A 421 -1.96 10.79 6.30
CA LEU A 421 -3.04 10.22 7.12
C LEU A 421 -4.17 11.23 7.39
N THR A 422 -3.79 12.44 7.79
CA THR A 422 -4.71 13.53 8.09
C THR A 422 -4.63 14.64 7.04
N TYR A 423 -5.64 15.48 6.94
CA TYR A 423 -5.60 16.67 6.09
C TYR A 423 -6.48 17.77 6.67
N TYR A 424 -5.87 18.92 6.94
CA TYR A 424 -6.58 20.10 7.38
C TYR A 424 -7.21 20.83 6.20
N ILE A 425 -8.51 21.09 6.32
CA ILE A 425 -9.30 21.94 5.44
C ILE A 425 -10.26 22.77 6.27
N HIS A 426 -10.18 24.09 6.15
CA HIS A 426 -10.98 24.98 6.99
C HIS A 426 -12.48 24.74 6.84
N LEU A 427 -12.97 24.72 5.59
CA LEU A 427 -14.39 24.54 5.28
C LEU A 427 -14.61 23.37 4.34
N ILE A 428 -15.41 22.39 4.78
CA ILE A 428 -16.09 21.45 3.90
C ILE A 428 -17.46 22.06 3.55
N PRO A 429 -17.76 22.34 2.28
CA PRO A 429 -19.07 22.88 1.90
C PRO A 429 -20.21 21.93 2.32
N GLY A 430 -21.30 22.48 2.84
CA GLY A 430 -22.43 21.69 3.35
C GLY A 430 -23.39 21.15 2.29
N ASP A 431 -23.20 21.49 1.01
CA ASP A 431 -23.99 20.97 -0.11
C ASP A 431 -23.38 19.68 -0.69
N GLU A 432 -24.20 18.85 -1.34
CA GLU A 432 -23.76 17.55 -1.85
C GLU A 432 -22.64 17.65 -2.91
N ALA A 433 -22.63 18.70 -3.74
CA ALA A 433 -21.63 18.84 -4.79
C ALA A 433 -20.27 19.23 -4.21
N GLY A 434 -20.26 20.17 -3.26
CA GLY A 434 -19.06 20.58 -2.55
C GLY A 434 -18.48 19.49 -1.65
N CYS A 435 -19.32 18.79 -0.87
CA CYS A 435 -18.90 17.59 -0.13
C CYS A 435 -18.28 16.55 -1.06
N ARG A 436 -18.93 16.21 -2.17
CA ARG A 436 -18.40 15.24 -3.14
C ARG A 436 -17.04 15.63 -3.67
N LYS A 437 -16.84 16.91 -4.02
CA LYS A 437 -15.55 17.41 -4.51
C LYS A 437 -14.44 17.22 -3.47
N VAL A 438 -14.71 17.56 -2.21
CA VAL A 438 -13.74 17.45 -1.11
C VAL A 438 -13.43 15.99 -0.79
N PHE A 439 -14.45 15.14 -0.62
CA PHE A 439 -14.25 13.74 -0.26
C PHE A 439 -13.62 12.91 -1.39
N GLU A 440 -13.94 13.18 -2.66
CA GLU A 440 -13.21 12.57 -3.78
C GLU A 440 -11.74 12.97 -3.79
N PHE A 441 -11.44 14.25 -3.53
CA PHE A 441 -10.07 14.69 -3.37
C PHE A 441 -9.37 13.94 -2.24
N GLY A 442 -9.98 13.85 -1.04
CA GLY A 442 -9.45 13.10 0.09
C GLY A 442 -9.19 11.63 -0.24
N ARG A 443 -10.12 10.96 -0.91
CA ARG A 443 -9.96 9.58 -1.41
C ARG A 443 -8.78 9.48 -2.37
N LYS A 444 -8.65 10.44 -3.30
CA LYS A 444 -7.57 10.48 -4.27
C LYS A 444 -6.22 10.72 -3.58
N ILE A 445 -6.09 11.57 -2.58
CA ILE A 445 -4.81 11.76 -1.86
C ILE A 445 -4.55 10.71 -0.76
N GLY A 446 -5.52 9.81 -0.52
CA GLY A 446 -5.34 8.63 0.33
C GLY A 446 -5.34 8.92 1.83
N ILE A 447 -6.02 9.99 2.26
CA ILE A 447 -6.16 10.33 3.68
C ILE A 447 -7.22 9.47 4.36
N GLU A 448 -7.12 9.36 5.68
CA GLU A 448 -8.09 8.64 6.51
C GLU A 448 -8.99 9.61 7.30
N THR A 449 -8.56 10.86 7.49
CA THR A 449 -9.28 11.84 8.32
C THR A 449 -9.07 13.27 7.82
N PHE A 450 -10.18 13.98 7.61
CA PHE A 450 -10.18 15.43 7.51
C PHE A 450 -10.15 16.06 8.90
N MET A 451 -9.41 17.15 9.07
CA MET A 451 -9.55 18.08 10.18
C MET A 451 -10.20 19.35 9.67
N SER A 452 -11.34 19.74 10.25
CA SER A 452 -12.15 20.84 9.73
C SER A 452 -13.03 21.46 10.81
N GLU A 453 -13.61 22.63 10.52
CA GLU A 453 -14.53 23.35 11.39
C GLU A 453 -15.86 23.60 10.67
N PRO A 454 -16.60 22.55 10.32
CA PRO A 454 -17.85 22.70 9.60
C PRO A 454 -18.88 23.45 10.45
N ILE A 455 -19.72 24.27 9.82
CA ILE A 455 -20.92 24.78 10.50
C ILE A 455 -21.85 23.60 10.86
N PRO A 456 -22.58 23.62 11.98
CA PRO A 456 -23.41 22.49 12.41
C PRO A 456 -24.42 22.02 11.38
N GLU A 457 -24.98 22.95 10.61
CA GLU A 457 -25.98 22.70 9.58
C GLU A 457 -25.41 21.87 8.42
N ALA A 458 -24.09 21.88 8.22
CA ALA A 458 -23.42 21.09 7.19
C ALA A 458 -23.17 19.63 7.62
N LEU A 459 -23.26 19.32 8.92
CA LEU A 459 -22.84 18.02 9.47
C LEU A 459 -23.68 16.86 8.95
N ASP A 460 -24.97 17.06 8.65
CA ASP A 460 -25.84 16.00 8.11
C ASP A 460 -25.37 15.53 6.73
N THR A 461 -25.03 16.48 5.85
CA THR A 461 -24.46 16.14 4.53
C THR A 461 -23.08 15.52 4.69
N ILE A 462 -22.22 16.11 5.53
CA ILE A 462 -20.85 15.62 5.75
C ILE A 462 -20.84 14.19 6.29
N GLU A 463 -21.75 13.86 7.21
CA GLU A 463 -21.89 12.52 7.80
C GLU A 463 -22.14 11.44 6.75
N LYS A 464 -23.07 11.69 5.82
CA LYS A 464 -23.34 10.79 4.68
C LYS A 464 -22.07 10.55 3.86
N PHE A 465 -21.29 11.59 3.59
CA PHE A 465 -20.04 11.46 2.83
C PHE A 465 -18.93 10.76 3.63
N CYS A 466 -18.86 10.95 4.95
CA CYS A 466 -17.96 10.19 5.81
C CYS A 466 -18.20 8.68 5.66
N ASP A 467 -19.45 8.26 5.68
CA ASP A 467 -19.84 6.85 5.55
C ASP A 467 -19.61 6.31 4.13
N ASP A 468 -20.00 7.07 3.10
CA ASP A 468 -19.84 6.68 1.68
C ASP A 468 -18.37 6.52 1.26
N TYR A 469 -17.47 7.37 1.79
CA TYR A 469 -16.06 7.41 1.42
C TYR A 469 -15.14 6.66 2.40
N ASP A 470 -15.68 6.19 3.53
CA ASP A 470 -14.89 5.65 4.63
C ASP A 470 -13.78 6.63 5.07
N ILE A 471 -14.12 7.92 5.20
CA ILE A 471 -13.21 8.98 5.65
C ILE A 471 -13.82 9.65 6.87
N ASN A 472 -13.02 9.88 7.91
CA ASN A 472 -13.49 10.55 9.11
C ASN A 472 -13.43 12.08 8.96
N VAL A 473 -14.25 12.79 9.73
CA VAL A 473 -14.12 14.23 9.96
C VAL A 473 -13.91 14.46 11.45
N ALA A 474 -12.72 14.97 11.78
CA ALA A 474 -12.33 15.38 13.11
C ALA A 474 -12.51 16.90 13.23
N ILE A 475 -13.50 17.32 14.02
CA ILE A 475 -13.82 18.72 14.29
C ILE A 475 -12.68 19.34 15.08
N HIS A 476 -12.03 20.34 14.48
CA HIS A 476 -10.86 21.01 15.04
C HIS A 476 -11.26 22.11 16.02
N ASN A 477 -10.50 22.26 17.11
CA ASN A 477 -10.70 23.34 18.08
C ASN A 477 -9.63 24.43 17.91
N HIS A 478 -10.04 25.66 17.61
CA HIS A 478 -9.26 26.87 17.86
C HIS A 478 -9.71 27.53 19.18
N ASP A 479 -9.25 28.75 19.42
CA ASP A 479 -9.75 29.59 20.51
C ASP A 479 -11.26 29.91 20.37
N LYS A 480 -11.84 30.51 21.40
CA LYS A 480 -13.28 30.86 21.44
C LYS A 480 -13.72 31.80 20.32
N LYS A 481 -12.81 32.59 19.73
CA LYS A 481 -13.12 33.49 18.62
C LYS A 481 -13.08 32.77 17.28
N GLY A 482 -12.09 31.90 17.07
CA GLY A 482 -11.92 31.10 15.86
C GLY A 482 -12.96 29.98 15.75
N SER A 483 -13.24 29.28 16.85
CA SER A 483 -14.20 28.17 16.89
C SER A 483 -15.20 28.33 18.03
N PRO A 484 -16.12 29.32 17.98
CA PRO A 484 -17.03 29.62 19.09
C PRO A 484 -17.90 28.43 19.54
N GLN A 485 -18.10 27.44 18.67
CA GLN A 485 -18.86 26.23 18.96
C GLN A 485 -18.00 25.03 19.39
N TYR A 486 -16.71 25.02 19.02
CA TYR A 486 -15.82 23.85 19.13
C TYR A 486 -14.60 24.07 20.02
N TRP A 487 -14.38 25.30 20.52
CA TRP A 487 -13.22 25.65 21.33
C TRP A 487 -13.07 24.84 22.63
N HIS A 488 -14.14 24.18 23.09
CA HIS A 488 -14.11 23.28 24.23
C HIS A 488 -14.75 21.90 23.94
N PRO A 489 -14.34 20.84 24.65
CA PRO A 489 -14.75 19.45 24.39
C PRO A 489 -16.26 19.20 24.38
N GLU A 490 -17.01 19.80 25.31
CA GLU A 490 -18.46 19.60 25.43
C GLU A 490 -19.21 20.18 24.23
N GLY A 491 -18.70 21.25 23.60
CA GLY A 491 -19.26 21.83 22.38
C GLY A 491 -19.18 20.84 21.21
N ILE A 492 -18.04 20.17 21.05
CA ILE A 492 -17.85 19.13 20.04
C ILE A 492 -18.76 17.93 20.33
N LEU A 493 -18.84 17.46 21.59
CA LEU A 493 -19.73 16.34 21.94
C LEU A 493 -21.19 16.64 21.63
N LYS A 494 -21.63 17.87 21.88
CA LYS A 494 -23.01 18.29 21.61
C LYS A 494 -23.36 18.12 20.13
N VAL A 495 -22.49 18.54 19.22
CA VAL A 495 -22.75 18.39 17.77
C VAL A 495 -22.57 16.96 17.26
N CYS A 496 -21.80 16.13 17.97
CA CYS A 496 -21.62 14.71 17.65
C CYS A 496 -22.73 13.80 18.20
N GLN A 497 -23.65 14.31 19.01
CA GLN A 497 -24.70 13.50 19.63
C GLN A 497 -25.62 12.88 18.56
N GLY A 498 -25.84 11.57 18.63
CA GLY A 498 -26.66 10.83 17.67
C GLY A 498 -26.01 10.55 16.31
N ARG A 499 -24.80 11.07 16.05
CA ARG A 499 -24.08 10.89 14.78
C ARG A 499 -23.16 9.67 14.76
N SER A 500 -22.85 9.21 13.55
CA SER A 500 -21.80 8.26 13.19
C SER A 500 -20.50 8.54 13.95
N LYS A 501 -19.78 7.48 14.32
CA LYS A 501 -18.47 7.58 14.99
C LYS A 501 -17.36 8.12 14.07
N ARG A 502 -17.66 8.34 12.78
CA ARG A 502 -16.77 9.01 11.84
C ARG A 502 -16.71 10.53 12.01
N ILE A 503 -17.65 11.10 12.77
CA ILE A 503 -17.58 12.50 13.20
C ILE A 503 -17.21 12.54 14.68
N GLY A 504 -16.17 13.31 14.98
CA GLY A 504 -15.59 13.41 16.32
C GLY A 504 -14.66 14.61 16.42
N ALA A 505 -13.73 14.59 17.36
CA ALA A 505 -12.81 15.69 17.64
C ALA A 505 -11.42 15.46 17.02
N CYS A 506 -10.83 16.55 16.52
CA CYS A 506 -9.40 16.74 16.47
C CYS A 506 -9.03 17.54 17.72
N GLY A 507 -8.44 16.88 18.72
CA GLY A 507 -8.02 17.56 19.94
C GLY A 507 -6.71 18.29 19.73
N ASP A 508 -6.76 19.61 19.56
CA ASP A 508 -5.59 20.48 19.58
C ASP A 508 -5.27 20.87 21.03
N LEU A 509 -4.16 20.34 21.52
CA LEU A 509 -3.67 20.55 22.88
C LEU A 509 -3.21 21.99 23.11
N GLY A 510 -2.60 22.61 22.10
CA GLY A 510 -2.11 23.98 22.16
C GLY A 510 -3.25 24.96 22.42
N TYR A 511 -4.34 24.87 21.64
CA TYR A 511 -5.51 25.73 21.84
C TYR A 511 -6.24 25.47 23.15
N TRP A 512 -6.35 24.20 23.58
CA TRP A 512 -6.91 23.90 24.89
C TRP A 512 -6.10 24.55 26.01
N MET A 513 -4.78 24.35 26.03
CA MET A 513 -3.91 24.92 27.06
C MET A 513 -3.96 26.45 27.09
N ARG A 514 -3.86 27.12 25.93
CA ARG A 514 -3.97 28.59 25.82
C ARG A 514 -5.33 29.13 26.26
N SER A 515 -6.37 28.29 26.18
CA SER A 515 -7.73 28.62 26.63
C SER A 515 -8.01 28.21 28.09
N GLY A 516 -7.01 27.74 28.84
CA GLY A 516 -7.16 27.29 30.22
C GLY A 516 -7.90 25.95 30.38
N ILE A 517 -8.00 25.15 29.30
CA ILE A 517 -8.59 23.82 29.31
C ILE A 517 -7.49 22.79 29.53
N ASP A 518 -7.63 21.95 30.57
CA ASP A 518 -6.72 20.84 30.82
C ASP A 518 -6.90 19.75 29.74
N PRO A 519 -5.87 19.43 28.94
CA PRO A 519 -5.94 18.39 27.92
C PRO A 519 -6.36 17.01 28.43
N ILE A 520 -5.96 16.63 29.65
CA ILE A 520 -6.27 15.33 30.24
C ILE A 520 -7.77 15.26 30.55
N ARG A 521 -8.34 16.35 31.07
CA ARG A 521 -9.78 16.45 31.30
C ARG A 521 -10.54 16.43 29.97
N ALA A 522 -10.02 17.13 28.96
CA ALA A 522 -10.63 17.18 27.64
C ALA A 522 -10.78 15.79 27.00
N ILE A 523 -9.73 14.97 27.03
CA ILE A 523 -9.80 13.61 26.47
C ILE A 523 -10.66 12.66 27.33
N ASN A 524 -10.75 12.88 28.64
CA ASN A 524 -11.69 12.14 29.50
C ASN A 524 -13.15 12.48 29.18
N THR A 525 -13.42 13.70 28.74
CA THR A 525 -14.72 14.11 28.23
C THR A 525 -14.98 13.46 26.86
N LEU A 526 -14.04 13.58 25.91
CA LEU A 526 -14.24 13.12 24.53
C LEU A 526 -14.24 11.60 24.36
N LYS A 527 -13.38 10.87 25.09
CA LYS A 527 -13.23 9.42 25.01
C LYS A 527 -13.10 8.91 23.56
N ASP A 528 -13.99 8.04 23.13
CA ASP A 528 -14.03 7.43 21.80
C ASP A 528 -14.48 8.39 20.69
N ARG A 529 -14.83 9.64 21.01
CA ARG A 529 -15.02 10.71 20.02
C ARG A 529 -13.72 11.40 19.64
N LEU A 530 -12.60 11.14 20.30
CA LEU A 530 -11.30 11.66 19.88
C LEU A 530 -10.78 10.88 18.67
N ILE A 531 -10.89 11.46 17.47
CA ILE A 531 -10.50 10.81 16.22
C ILE A 531 -9.02 11.01 15.93
N THR A 532 -8.50 12.21 16.17
CA THR A 532 -7.08 12.54 16.00
C THR A 532 -6.66 13.60 17.02
N VAL A 533 -5.36 13.79 17.20
CA VAL A 533 -4.82 14.81 18.12
C VAL A 533 -3.73 15.61 17.44
N GLN A 534 -3.71 16.91 17.71
CA GLN A 534 -2.58 17.79 17.44
C GLN A 534 -1.88 18.05 18.76
N MET A 535 -0.70 17.45 18.87
CA MET A 535 0.08 17.39 20.08
C MET A 535 1.01 18.60 20.15
N HIS A 536 0.93 19.30 21.28
CA HIS A 536 1.76 20.44 21.64
C HIS A 536 2.31 20.24 23.05
N ASP A 537 3.36 20.98 23.39
CA ASP A 537 3.76 21.21 24.78
C ASP A 537 4.22 22.66 24.90
N LEU A 538 3.63 23.42 25.82
CA LEU A 538 3.85 24.87 25.90
C LEU A 538 4.76 25.20 27.07
N HIS A 539 5.62 26.19 26.92
CA HIS A 539 6.50 26.64 28.02
C HIS A 539 5.70 27.16 29.23
N GLU A 540 4.50 27.70 29.01
CA GLU A 540 3.57 28.14 30.05
C GLU A 540 2.10 27.97 29.63
N LEU A 541 1.19 27.95 30.60
CA LEU A 541 -0.26 27.80 30.39
C LEU A 541 -0.96 29.16 30.35
N SER A 542 -0.59 29.97 29.36
CA SER A 542 -1.16 31.29 29.08
C SER A 542 -1.56 31.40 27.60
N PRO A 543 -2.37 32.41 27.21
CA PRO A 543 -2.60 32.72 25.80
C PRO A 543 -1.30 32.95 24.98
N GLU A 544 -0.22 33.36 25.64
CA GLU A 544 1.09 33.67 25.06
C GLU A 544 2.03 32.45 24.97
N GLY A 545 1.60 31.29 25.49
CA GLY A 545 2.36 30.05 25.46
C GLY A 545 2.78 29.64 24.04
N HIS A 546 4.09 29.52 23.81
CA HIS A 546 4.68 28.95 22.59
C HIS A 546 5.18 27.52 22.83
N ASP A 547 5.33 26.77 21.73
CA ASP A 547 5.77 25.38 21.77
C ASP A 547 7.23 25.22 22.23
N VAL A 548 7.45 24.15 22.97
CA VAL A 548 8.75 23.63 23.42
C VAL A 548 8.78 22.11 23.21
N PRO A 549 9.97 21.47 23.22
CA PRO A 549 10.06 20.03 23.06
C PRO A 549 9.16 19.26 24.05
N TRP A 550 8.44 18.25 23.58
CA TRP A 550 7.48 17.53 24.42
C TRP A 550 8.13 16.92 25.68
N GLY A 551 7.44 17.07 26.81
CA GLY A 551 7.92 16.64 28.12
C GLY A 551 8.77 17.69 28.85
N THR A 552 9.00 18.87 28.23
CA THR A 552 9.76 19.97 28.83
C THR A 552 8.87 21.16 29.22
N GLY A 553 7.64 21.21 28.73
CA GLY A 553 6.69 22.28 29.00
C GLY A 553 5.74 21.98 30.15
N ALA A 554 4.76 22.87 30.30
CA ALA A 554 3.71 22.81 31.31
C ALA A 554 2.50 21.94 30.89
N GLY A 555 2.52 21.37 29.68
CA GLY A 555 1.37 20.68 29.07
C GLY A 555 1.12 19.24 29.51
N LYS A 556 1.95 18.69 30.41
CA LYS A 556 1.81 17.34 30.98
C LYS A 556 1.73 16.23 29.90
N THR A 557 2.48 16.38 28.82
CA THR A 557 2.38 15.55 27.61
C THR A 557 2.56 14.04 27.87
N GLU A 558 3.43 13.65 28.80
CA GLU A 558 3.58 12.23 29.17
C GLU A 558 2.32 11.66 29.82
N GLN A 559 1.70 12.43 30.71
CA GLN A 559 0.47 12.04 31.39
C GLN A 559 -0.69 11.96 30.39
N PHE A 560 -0.74 12.88 29.43
CA PHE A 560 -1.70 12.83 28.33
C PHE A 560 -1.57 11.53 27.52
N ILE A 561 -0.36 11.15 27.09
CA ILE A 561 -0.12 9.93 26.31
C ILE A 561 -0.53 8.68 27.11
N LYS A 562 -0.18 8.63 28.40
CA LYS A 562 -0.59 7.52 29.29
C LYS A 562 -2.10 7.45 29.46
N GLU A 563 -2.78 8.59 29.50
CA GLU A 563 -4.23 8.63 29.61
C GLU A 563 -4.93 8.17 28.32
N ILE A 564 -4.40 8.53 27.15
CA ILE A 564 -4.86 7.99 25.86
C ILE A 564 -4.76 6.45 25.84
N HIS A 565 -3.65 5.89 26.34
CA HIS A 565 -3.49 4.43 26.49
C HIS A 565 -4.52 3.84 27.46
N ARG A 566 -4.69 4.43 28.65
CA ARG A 566 -5.65 3.98 29.67
C ARG A 566 -7.09 3.95 29.15
N LEU A 567 -7.46 4.94 28.33
CA LEU A 567 -8.78 5.04 27.70
C LEU A 567 -8.94 4.11 26.48
N GLY A 568 -7.86 3.44 26.04
CA GLY A 568 -7.87 2.58 24.85
C GLY A 568 -8.05 3.33 23.53
N ILE A 569 -7.78 4.64 23.51
CA ILE A 569 -7.97 5.49 22.34
C ILE A 569 -6.82 5.25 21.35
N ARG A 570 -7.16 5.12 20.07
CA ARG A 570 -6.23 4.92 18.96
C ARG A 570 -6.49 5.99 17.91
N PRO A 571 -5.95 7.20 18.08
CA PRO A 571 -6.18 8.27 17.12
C PRO A 571 -5.68 7.87 15.71
N THR A 572 -6.24 8.49 14.68
CA THR A 572 -5.72 8.38 13.30
C THR A 572 -4.23 8.69 13.28
N MET A 573 -3.83 9.74 14.00
CA MET A 573 -2.45 10.14 14.17
C MET A 573 -2.28 10.86 15.52
N PHE A 574 -1.15 10.62 16.17
CA PHE A 574 -0.57 11.61 17.06
C PHE A 574 0.16 12.62 16.17
N GLY A 575 -0.53 13.71 15.82
CA GLY A 575 -0.01 14.75 14.95
C GLY A 575 0.96 15.63 15.73
N LEU A 576 2.23 15.62 15.34
CA LEU A 576 3.24 16.50 15.90
C LEU A 576 3.09 17.86 15.24
N GLU A 577 2.47 18.79 15.96
CA GLU A 577 2.42 20.18 15.59
C GLU A 577 3.41 20.98 16.45
N TYR A 578 4.42 21.58 15.80
CA TYR A 578 5.41 22.41 16.48
C TYR A 578 5.35 23.81 15.89
N SER A 579 4.63 24.69 16.59
CA SER A 579 4.23 26.01 16.16
C SER A 579 5.13 27.13 16.68
N TYR A 580 6.44 26.90 16.63
CA TYR A 580 7.48 27.84 17.07
C TYR A 580 8.77 27.65 16.26
N ASP A 581 9.53 28.73 16.06
CA ASP A 581 10.81 28.73 15.33
C ASP A 581 10.79 27.98 13.98
N TRP A 582 9.86 28.37 13.11
CA TRP A 582 9.46 27.63 11.91
C TRP A 582 10.58 27.20 10.95
N PHE A 583 11.68 27.96 10.90
CA PHE A 583 12.78 27.70 9.97
C PHE A 583 13.87 26.81 10.56
N ASP A 584 14.03 26.82 11.87
CA ASP A 584 15.14 26.17 12.58
C ASP A 584 14.67 25.11 13.61
N SER A 585 13.37 24.82 13.70
CA SER A 585 12.75 23.89 14.67
C SER A 585 13.05 22.39 14.48
N MET A 586 13.77 21.97 13.45
CA MET A 586 14.07 20.54 13.21
C MET A 586 14.72 19.83 14.42
N PRO A 587 15.71 20.40 15.13
CA PRO A 587 16.28 19.77 16.33
C PRO A 587 15.26 19.60 17.46
N GLU A 588 14.31 20.53 17.59
CA GLU A 588 13.31 20.53 18.65
C GLU A 588 12.21 19.51 18.35
N ILE A 589 11.80 19.42 17.08
CA ILE A 589 10.90 18.39 16.57
C ILE A 589 11.51 16.99 16.77
N ALA A 590 12.82 16.82 16.53
CA ALA A 590 13.50 15.55 16.77
C ALA A 590 13.42 15.11 18.24
N LYS A 591 13.58 16.05 19.19
CA LYS A 591 13.40 15.77 20.63
C LYS A 591 11.97 15.32 20.96
N CYS A 592 10.95 15.90 20.32
CA CYS A 592 9.56 15.44 20.47
C CYS A 592 9.37 13.98 19.99
N VAL A 593 9.99 13.63 18.86
CA VAL A 593 9.97 12.26 18.32
C VAL A 593 10.66 11.29 19.28
N GLU A 594 11.83 11.65 19.81
CA GLU A 594 12.57 10.86 20.80
C GLU A 594 11.75 10.65 22.08
N PHE A 595 11.10 11.70 22.58
CA PHE A 595 10.20 11.63 23.73
C PHE A 595 9.05 10.65 23.49
N PHE A 596 8.32 10.77 22.37
CA PHE A 596 7.20 9.88 22.05
C PHE A 596 7.65 8.43 21.87
N ASN A 597 8.81 8.21 21.24
CA ASN A 597 9.42 6.90 21.08
C ASN A 597 9.70 6.25 22.43
N LYS A 598 10.32 6.98 23.36
CA LYS A 598 10.60 6.51 24.72
C LYS A 598 9.32 6.11 25.45
N VAL A 599 8.31 7.00 25.50
CA VAL A 599 7.04 6.75 26.21
C VAL A 599 6.30 5.55 25.61
N SER A 600 6.26 5.42 24.28
CA SER A 600 5.63 4.29 23.59
C SER A 600 6.29 2.95 23.94
N MET A 601 7.62 2.91 24.00
CA MET A 601 8.35 1.69 24.37
C MET A 601 8.08 1.28 25.82
N GLU A 602 8.09 2.24 26.75
CA GLU A 602 7.80 1.98 28.17
C GLU A 602 6.40 1.41 28.37
N ILE A 603 5.39 1.97 27.70
CA ILE A 603 4.00 1.49 27.75
C ILE A 603 3.91 0.08 27.15
N ALA A 604 4.45 -0.14 25.94
CA ALA A 604 4.36 -1.43 25.26
C ALA A 604 5.07 -2.57 26.01
N GLN A 605 6.08 -2.26 26.81
CA GLN A 605 6.80 -3.20 27.66
C GLN A 605 6.00 -3.58 28.90
N LYS A 606 5.30 -2.63 29.54
CA LYS A 606 4.39 -2.90 30.66
C LYS A 606 3.20 -3.76 30.26
N ASP A 607 2.68 -3.60 29.05
CA ASP A 607 1.62 -4.48 28.52
C ASP A 607 2.09 -5.94 28.26
N LYS A 608 3.35 -6.30 28.53
CA LYS A 608 3.84 -7.69 28.48
C LYS A 608 3.85 -8.37 29.85
N THR A 609 3.80 -7.61 30.94
CA THR A 609 3.80 -8.07 32.33
C THR A 609 2.38 -8.03 32.87
#